data_AF-A0A7W1D9U1-F1
#
_entry.id   AF-A0A7W1D9U1-F1
#
_cell.length_a   1.000
_cell.length_b   1.000
_cell.length_c   1.000
_cell.angle_alpha   90.00
_cell.angle_beta   90.00
_cell.angle_gamma   90.00
#
_symmetry.space_group_name_H-M   'P 1'
#
loop_
_entity.id
_entity.type
_entity.pdbx_description
1 polymer ?
#
loop_
_entity_poly.entity_id
_entity_poly.type
_entity_poly.pdbx_seq_one_letter_code
_entity_poly.pdbx_strand_id
1 'polypeptide(L)'
;MPVTRFFIRTFKSFRGERSIFLEDLYVTPDLRGNGLGLVMLREVAKYAKERGYSRMDWQTLKWNAPAVKFYENLGAEFDDENYDFRLRGAAFERLVG
;
A
#
# COMPACT_ATOMS: atom_id res chain seq x y z
N MET A 1 2.80 -13.81 -14.73
CA MET A 1 1.97 -12.57 -14.75
C MET A 1 2.93 -11.39 -14.65
N PRO A 2 3.04 -10.52 -15.68
CA PRO A 2 4.14 -9.56 -15.78
C PRO A 2 3.99 -8.33 -14.87
N VAL A 3 2.81 -8.11 -14.30
CA VAL A 3 2.48 -7.00 -13.40
C VAL A 3 1.29 -7.43 -12.54
N THR A 4 1.36 -7.23 -11.22
CA THR A 4 0.21 -7.42 -10.33
C THR A 4 0.01 -6.18 -9.47
N ARG A 5 -1.25 -5.77 -9.34
CA ARG A 5 -1.70 -4.71 -8.43
C ARG A 5 -2.92 -5.22 -7.66
N PHE A 6 -2.85 -5.18 -6.34
CA PHE A 6 -3.94 -5.56 -5.46
C PHE A 6 -4.16 -4.44 -4.43
N PHE A 7 -5.39 -3.97 -4.26
CA PHE A 7 -5.72 -2.93 -3.28
C PHE A 7 -7.02 -3.24 -2.58
N ILE A 8 -7.11 -2.80 -1.33
CA ILE A 8 -8.26 -3.00 -0.44
C ILE A 8 -8.82 -1.61 -0.11
N ARG A 9 -10.16 -1.48 -0.10
CA ARG A 9 -10.81 -0.27 0.40
C ARG A 9 -10.65 -0.25 1.91
N THR A 10 -10.14 0.85 2.47
CA THR A 10 -10.01 0.99 3.92
C THR A 10 -10.74 2.24 4.39
N PHE A 11 -11.24 2.19 5.62
CA PHE A 11 -11.84 3.33 6.29
C PHE A 11 -11.07 3.53 7.58
N LYS A 12 -10.46 4.70 7.76
CA LYS A 12 -9.71 5.02 8.97
C LYS A 12 -10.69 5.61 9.99
N SER A 13 -11.30 4.73 10.79
CA SER A 13 -12.34 5.09 11.77
C SER A 13 -11.91 6.17 12.76
N PHE A 14 -10.62 6.23 13.12
CA PHE A 14 -10.09 7.20 14.07
C PHE A 14 -9.92 8.63 13.51
N ARG A 15 -9.92 8.82 12.18
CA ARG A 15 -9.87 10.17 11.55
C ARG A 15 -11.19 10.58 10.89
N GLY A 16 -12.14 9.65 10.74
CA GLY A 16 -13.36 9.89 9.96
C GLY A 16 -13.11 10.09 8.47
N GLU A 17 -11.93 9.73 7.97
CA GLU A 17 -11.51 9.94 6.58
C GLU A 17 -11.65 8.66 5.75
N ARG A 18 -12.16 8.81 4.53
CA ARG A 18 -12.18 7.73 3.53
C ARG A 18 -10.83 7.68 2.82
N SER A 19 -10.18 6.52 2.87
CA SER A 19 -8.90 6.30 2.22
C SER A 19 -8.90 5.01 1.39
N ILE A 20 -7.79 4.76 0.71
CA ILE A 20 -7.53 3.48 0.07
C ILE A 20 -6.22 2.92 0.61
N PHE A 21 -6.16 1.61 0.82
CA PHE A 21 -4.91 0.93 1.15
C PHE A 21 -4.47 0.08 -0.04
N LEU A 22 -3.30 0.39 -0.57
CA LEU A 22 -2.66 -0.43 -1.59
C LEU A 22 -1.92 -1.57 -0.89
N GLU A 23 -2.44 -2.78 -1.06
CA GLU A 23 -1.93 -3.99 -0.39
C GLU A 23 -0.66 -4.48 -1.06
N ASP A 24 -0.68 -4.61 -2.39
CA ASP A 24 0.47 -5.13 -3.15
C ASP A 24 0.66 -4.39 -4.47
N LEU A 25 1.92 -4.08 -4.75
CA LEU A 25 2.39 -3.50 -6.00
C LEU A 25 3.69 -4.19 -6.41
N TYR A 26 3.66 -4.89 -7.53
CA TYR A 26 4.81 -5.62 -8.03
C TYR A 26 5.04 -5.41 -9.52
N VAL A 27 6.29 -5.09 -9.86
CA VAL A 27 6.80 -5.04 -11.24
C VAL A 27 7.94 -6.08 -11.34
N THR A 28 7.87 -6.94 -12.35
CA THR A 28 8.90 -7.97 -12.59
C THR A 28 10.27 -7.30 -12.80
N PRO A 29 11.38 -7.96 -12.42
CA PRO A 29 12.71 -7.38 -12.53
C PRO A 29 13.01 -6.79 -13.93
N ASP A 30 12.69 -7.53 -15.00
CA ASP A 30 12.97 -7.15 -16.38
C ASP A 30 12.20 -5.90 -16.86
N LEU A 31 11.13 -5.53 -16.16
CA LEU A 31 10.27 -4.39 -16.50
C LEU A 31 10.46 -3.20 -15.55
N ARG A 32 11.33 -3.31 -14.53
CA ARG A 32 11.64 -2.19 -13.62
C ARG A 32 12.40 -1.08 -14.36
N GLY A 33 12.37 0.13 -13.80
CA GLY A 33 12.99 1.31 -14.41
C GLY A 33 12.16 1.98 -15.52
N ASN A 34 11.12 1.32 -16.03
CA ASN A 34 10.26 1.84 -17.11
C ASN A 34 9.07 2.70 -16.61
N GLY A 35 9.08 3.14 -15.34
CA GLY A 35 8.01 3.97 -14.77
C GLY A 35 6.66 3.27 -14.50
N LEU A 36 6.57 1.96 -14.75
CA LEU A 36 5.33 1.17 -14.56
C LEU A 36 4.74 1.27 -13.15
N GLY A 37 5.57 1.23 -12.10
CA GLY A 37 5.10 1.36 -10.71
C GLY A 37 4.39 2.70 -10.45
N LEU A 38 4.89 3.79 -11.04
CA LEU A 38 4.26 5.11 -10.94
C LEU A 38 2.93 5.16 -11.69
N VAL A 39 2.86 4.56 -12.89
CA VAL A 39 1.60 4.45 -13.63
C VAL A 39 0.55 3.74 -12.78
N MET A 40 0.91 2.61 -12.18
CA MET A 40 0.00 1.85 -11.32
C MET A 40 -0.47 2.64 -10.10
N LEU A 41 0.44 3.30 -9.38
CA LEU A 41 0.10 4.16 -8.24
C LEU A 41 -0.86 5.29 -8.65
N ARG A 42 -0.61 5.93 -9.80
CA ARG A 42 -1.49 6.99 -10.32
C ARG A 42 -2.90 6.47 -10.60
N GLU A 43 -3.02 5.29 -11.17
CA GLU A 43 -4.32 4.66 -11.40
C GLU A 43 -5.04 4.31 -10.08
N VAL A 44 -4.33 4.03 -8.97
CA VAL A 44 -4.95 3.92 -7.64
C VAL A 44 -5.47 5.26 -7.17
N ALA A 45 -4.61 6.28 -7.23
CA ALA A 45 -4.93 7.60 -6.73
C ALA A 45 -6.11 8.21 -7.48
N LYS A 46 -6.19 8.05 -8.81
CA LYS A 46 -7.34 8.46 -9.62
C LYS A 46 -8.62 7.76 -9.18
N TYR A 47 -8.59 6.43 -9.07
CA TYR A 47 -9.75 5.64 -8.65
C TYR A 47 -10.27 6.07 -7.27
N ALA A 48 -9.37 6.36 -6.33
CA ALA A 48 -9.69 6.84 -4.99
C ALA A 48 -10.30 8.25 -5.03
N LYS A 49 -9.68 9.16 -5.79
CA LYS A 49 -10.14 10.55 -5.95
C LYS A 49 -11.54 10.64 -6.56
N GLU A 50 -11.84 9.83 -7.58
CA GLU A 50 -13.18 9.74 -8.20
C GLU A 50 -14.29 9.34 -7.21
N ARG A 51 -13.93 8.71 -6.08
CA ARG A 51 -14.85 8.27 -5.02
C ARG A 51 -14.88 9.21 -3.81
N GLY A 52 -14.24 10.36 -3.93
CA GLY A 52 -14.14 11.36 -2.86
C GLY A 52 -13.18 10.96 -1.74
N TYR A 53 -12.23 10.05 -2.01
CA TYR A 53 -11.18 9.73 -1.04
C TYR A 53 -10.05 10.76 -1.17
N SER A 54 -9.52 11.20 -0.04
CA SER A 54 -8.47 12.21 0.03
C SER A 54 -7.08 11.63 0.32
N ARG A 55 -7.00 10.33 0.63
CA ARG A 55 -5.79 9.69 1.15
C ARG A 55 -5.57 8.30 0.56
N MET A 56 -4.31 7.97 0.33
CA MET A 56 -3.84 6.64 -0.05
C MET A 56 -2.70 6.22 0.88
N ASP A 57 -2.82 5.03 1.45
CA ASP A 57 -1.83 4.43 2.34
C ASP A 57 -1.28 3.13 1.72
N TRP A 58 -0.06 2.78 2.05
CA TRP A 58 0.54 1.48 1.78
C TRP A 58 1.68 1.23 2.77
N GLN A 59 2.15 0.00 2.81
CA GLN A 59 3.29 -0.38 3.64
C GLN A 59 4.48 -0.75 2.76
N THR A 60 5.66 -0.45 3.27
CA THR A 60 6.92 -0.98 2.75
C THR A 60 7.80 -1.38 3.92
N LEU A 61 8.66 -2.36 3.72
CA LEU A 61 9.61 -2.77 4.73
C LEU A 61 10.67 -1.68 4.92
N LYS A 62 10.99 -1.33 6.17
CA LYS A 62 11.94 -0.26 6.53
C LYS A 62 13.32 -0.43 5.85
N TRP A 63 13.74 -1.67 5.62
CA TRP A 63 15.00 -1.98 4.95
C TRP A 63 14.96 -1.85 3.42
N ASN A 64 13.78 -1.66 2.81
CA ASN A 64 13.63 -1.53 1.36
C ASN A 64 13.94 -0.09 0.90
N ALA A 65 15.19 0.33 1.09
CA ALA A 65 15.66 1.69 0.78
C ALA A 65 15.31 2.17 -0.65
N PRO A 66 15.39 1.33 -1.71
CA PRO A 66 14.98 1.77 -3.05
C PRO A 66 13.49 2.13 -3.13
N ALA A 67 12.61 1.36 -2.49
CA ALA A 67 11.18 1.66 -2.47
C ALA A 67 10.87 2.89 -1.61
N VAL A 68 11.48 3.00 -0.42
CA VAL A 68 11.32 4.18 0.46
C VAL A 68 11.68 5.46 -0.29
N LYS A 69 12.87 5.51 -0.90
CA LYS A 69 13.31 6.68 -1.68
C LYS A 69 12.38 6.97 -2.86
N PHE A 70 11.87 5.92 -3.53
CA PHE A 70 10.90 6.09 -4.60
C PHE A 70 9.61 6.75 -4.11
N TYR A 71 9.08 6.34 -2.96
CA TYR A 71 7.86 6.91 -2.38
C TYR A 71 8.06 8.32 -1.82
N GLU A 72 9.19 8.61 -1.17
CA GLU A 72 9.54 9.95 -0.69
C GLU A 72 9.63 10.95 -1.85
N ASN A 73 10.21 10.53 -2.99
CA ASN A 73 10.25 11.36 -4.20
C ASN A 73 8.85 11.66 -4.79
N LEU A 74 7.82 10.90 -4.41
CA LEU A 74 6.42 11.18 -4.76
C LEU A 74 5.73 12.08 -3.75
N GLY A 75 6.41 12.47 -2.66
CA GLY A 75 5.85 13.23 -1.55
C GLY A 75 5.11 12.36 -0.52
N ALA A 76 5.30 11.04 -0.53
CA ALA A 76 4.78 10.17 0.52
C ALA A 76 5.63 10.31 1.79
N GLU A 77 4.97 10.36 2.94
CA GLU A 77 5.61 10.42 4.25
C GLU A 77 5.78 9.00 4.81
N PHE A 78 6.96 8.69 5.34
CA PHE A 78 7.20 7.42 6.02
C PHE A 78 6.72 7.50 7.47
N ASP A 79 5.78 6.64 7.83
CA ASP A 79 5.21 6.55 9.18
C ASP A 79 5.85 5.36 9.91
N ASP A 80 6.75 5.64 10.86
CA ASP A 80 7.49 4.62 11.61
C ASP A 80 6.95 4.34 13.02
N GLU A 81 5.80 4.93 13.36
CA GLU A 81 5.12 4.76 14.64
C GLU A 81 3.98 3.73 14.58
N ASN A 82 3.55 3.33 13.37
CA ASN A 82 2.49 2.35 13.19
C ASN A 82 3.03 0.91 13.17
N TYR A 83 2.52 0.08 14.08
CA TYR A 83 2.93 -1.32 14.23
C TYR A 83 1.86 -2.29 13.72
N ASP A 84 2.31 -3.30 12.96
CA ASP A 84 1.45 -4.39 12.50
C ASP A 84 1.27 -5.45 13.59
N PHE A 85 0.02 -5.71 13.98
CA PHE A 85 -0.33 -6.92 14.70
C PHE A 85 -0.70 -8.03 13.71
N ARG A 86 -0.24 -9.24 13.99
CA ARG A 86 -0.53 -10.38 13.13
C ARG A 86 -0.82 -11.65 13.92
N LEU A 87 -1.97 -12.25 13.65
CA LEU A 87 -2.30 -13.61 14.08
C LEU A 87 -1.99 -14.61 12.97
N ARG A 88 -1.34 -15.71 13.32
CA ARG A 88 -0.99 -16.81 12.41
C ARG A 88 -1.05 -18.15 13.12
N GLY A 89 -1.25 -19.22 12.35
CA GLY A 89 -1.17 -20.60 12.82
C GLY A 89 -2.08 -20.87 14.02
N ALA A 90 -1.59 -21.63 15.00
CA ALA A 90 -2.38 -22.03 16.16
C ALA A 90 -3.00 -20.86 16.95
N ALA A 91 -2.38 -19.67 16.95
CA ALA A 91 -2.96 -18.50 17.60
C ALA A 91 -4.18 -17.94 16.83
N PHE A 92 -4.17 -18.03 15.50
CA PHE A 92 -5.31 -17.69 14.66
C PHE A 92 -6.44 -18.72 14.83
N GLU A 93 -6.12 -20.01 14.77
CA GLU A 93 -7.11 -21.09 14.95
C GLU A 93 -7.84 -20.97 16.30
N ARG A 94 -7.10 -20.70 17.38
CA ARG A 94 -7.70 -20.47 18.71
C ARG A 94 -8.65 -19.26 18.77
N LEU A 95 -8.44 -18.25 17.93
CA LEU A 95 -9.35 -17.09 17.89
C LEU A 95 -10.64 -17.42 17.13
N VAL A 96 -10.56 -18.25 16.09
CA VAL A 96 -11.73 -18.67 15.30
C VAL A 96 -12.68 -19.53 16.14
N GLY A 97 -12.14 -20.35 17.05
CA GLY A 97 -12.89 -21.25 17.92
C GLY A 97 -12.52 -22.70 17.67
#